data_AF-A0A7K4BKB6-F1
#
_entry.id   AF-A0A7K4BKB6-F1
#
_cell.length_a   1.000
_cell.length_b   1.000
_cell.length_c   1.000
_cell.angle_alpha   90.00
_cell.angle_beta   90.00
_cell.angle_gamma   90.00
#
_symmetry.space_group_name_H-M   'P 1'
#
loop_
_entity.id
_entity.type
_entity.pdbx_description
1 polymer ?
#
loop_
_entity_poly.entity_id
_entity_poly.type
_entity_poly.pdbx_seq_one_letter_code
_entity_poly.pdbx_strand_id
1 'polypeptide(L)'
;MTGPWRKPRKWNLPLTYEPKIPGVIDGTIQQTIRVGRKFRVGDLVSFHGWEGRPYRSKWSFRTPYFTLTMARAIRIVPGGIVVPPRPLHEEYYAWRELDDLAARDGIEPPTGEALRDVLLGMHKVPADGIEAQILRWRWWTV
;
A
#
# COMPACT_ATOMS: atom_id res chain seq x y z
N MET A 1 9.85 23.85 -5.93
CA MET A 1 11.11 23.56 -6.63
C MET A 1 11.85 22.45 -5.89
N THR A 2 11.88 21.23 -6.45
CA THR A 2 12.65 20.08 -5.91
C THR A 2 13.73 19.73 -6.92
N GLY A 3 15.00 19.76 -6.51
CA GLY A 3 16.16 19.78 -7.40
C GLY A 3 16.33 18.56 -8.33
N PRO A 4 17.12 18.70 -9.41
CA PRO A 4 17.07 17.80 -10.57
C PRO A 4 17.74 16.42 -10.42
N TRP A 5 18.22 16.03 -9.23
CA TRP A 5 19.15 14.90 -9.09
C TRP A 5 18.88 13.95 -7.91
N ARG A 6 17.62 13.71 -7.53
CA ARG A 6 17.34 12.60 -6.59
C ARG A 6 17.32 11.28 -7.36
N LYS A 7 18.36 10.47 -7.18
CA LYS A 7 18.35 9.07 -7.66
C LYS A 7 17.13 8.33 -7.08
N PRO A 8 16.35 7.61 -7.90
CA PRO A 8 15.26 6.75 -7.43
C PRO A 8 15.72 5.80 -6.32
N ARG A 9 15.01 5.77 -5.20
CA ARG A 9 15.28 4.74 -4.18
C ARG A 9 14.65 3.41 -4.62
N LYS A 10 15.33 2.31 -4.33
CA LYS A 10 14.83 0.95 -4.55
C LYS A 10 14.33 0.37 -3.23
N TRP A 11 13.11 -0.14 -3.22
CA TRP A 11 12.47 -0.75 -2.06
C TRP A 11 12.11 -2.20 -2.37
N ASN A 12 12.57 -3.15 -1.55
CA ASN A 12 12.05 -4.52 -1.54
C ASN A 12 11.05 -4.61 -0.39
N LEU A 13 9.79 -4.86 -0.71
CA LEU A 13 8.67 -4.79 0.21
C LEU A 13 8.10 -6.18 0.47
N PRO A 14 7.87 -6.55 1.74
CA PRO A 14 7.22 -7.80 2.05
C PRO A 14 5.72 -7.74 1.76
N LEU A 15 5.19 -8.84 1.22
CA LEU A 15 3.77 -9.06 0.97
C LEU A 15 3.33 -10.34 1.68
N THR A 16 2.52 -10.19 2.73
CA THR A 16 2.09 -11.30 3.61
C THR A 16 0.61 -11.59 3.54
N TYR A 17 -0.19 -10.71 2.94
CA TYR A 17 -1.62 -10.94 2.78
C TYR A 17 -1.85 -11.82 1.55
N GLU A 18 -2.09 -13.11 1.80
CA GLU A 18 -2.12 -14.16 0.79
C GLU A 18 -3.09 -13.91 -0.37
N PRO A 19 -4.34 -13.44 -0.15
CA PRO A 19 -5.29 -13.22 -1.24
C PRO A 19 -4.81 -12.23 -2.31
N LYS A 20 -3.98 -11.27 -1.92
CA LYS A 20 -3.43 -10.23 -2.79
C LYS A 20 -2.24 -10.68 -3.64
N ILE A 21 -1.52 -11.71 -3.21
CA ILE A 21 -0.24 -12.11 -3.80
C ILE A 21 -0.37 -12.46 -5.29
N PRO A 22 -1.31 -13.32 -5.73
CA PRO A 22 -1.44 -13.66 -7.15
C PRO A 22 -1.66 -12.43 -8.02
N GLY A 23 -2.55 -11.53 -7.58
CA GLY A 23 -2.88 -10.33 -8.34
C GLY A 23 -1.72 -9.32 -8.46
N VAL A 24 -0.83 -9.27 -7.47
CA VAL A 24 0.39 -8.44 -7.57
C VAL A 24 1.40 -9.06 -8.54
N ILE A 25 1.47 -10.40 -8.61
CA ILE A 25 2.38 -11.12 -9.50
C ILE A 25 1.93 -10.98 -10.96
N ASP A 26 0.64 -11.21 -11.24
CA ASP A 26 0.07 -11.14 -12.59
C ASP A 26 -0.24 -9.71 -13.06
N GLY A 27 -0.21 -8.73 -12.15
CA GLY A 27 -0.38 -7.32 -12.45
C GLY A 27 -1.83 -6.81 -12.41
N THR A 28 -2.80 -7.64 -12.04
CA THR A 28 -4.20 -7.22 -11.82
C THR A 28 -4.37 -6.33 -10.58
N ILE A 29 -3.49 -6.47 -9.59
CA ILE A 29 -3.39 -5.59 -8.42
C ILE A 29 -2.13 -4.72 -8.49
N GLN A 30 -2.35 -3.41 -8.48
CA GLN A 30 -1.29 -2.40 -8.67
C GLN A 30 -1.30 -1.34 -7.56
N GLN A 31 -1.94 -1.64 -6.43
CA GLN A 31 -2.03 -0.76 -5.27
C GLN A 31 -1.57 -1.49 -4.00
N THR A 32 -0.92 -0.76 -3.09
CA THR A 32 -0.75 -1.19 -1.69
C THR A 32 -0.84 -0.01 -0.74
N ILE A 33 -1.42 -0.24 0.44
CA ILE A 33 -1.32 0.69 1.56
C ILE A 33 -0.12 0.30 2.43
N ARG A 34 0.73 1.27 2.81
CA ARG A 34 1.91 1.03 3.65
C ARG A 34 2.06 2.12 4.72
N VAL A 35 2.30 1.71 5.96
CA VAL A 35 2.56 2.62 7.08
C VAL A 35 3.88 3.38 6.91
N GLY A 36 3.88 4.64 7.36
CA GLY A 36 4.96 5.61 7.25
C GLY A 36 4.88 6.48 6.00
N ARG A 37 5.76 7.48 5.92
CA ARG A 37 5.83 8.48 4.82
C ARG A 37 7.18 8.49 4.08
N LYS A 38 7.66 7.29 3.71
CA LYS A 38 9.00 7.12 3.13
C LYS A 38 9.04 7.04 1.61
N PHE A 39 7.90 6.78 0.96
CA PHE A 39 7.81 6.56 -0.48
C PHE A 39 7.56 7.85 -1.23
N ARG A 40 8.10 7.95 -2.45
CA ARG A 40 7.88 9.08 -3.35
C ARG A 40 7.61 8.57 -4.76
N VAL A 41 6.86 9.35 -5.53
CA VAL A 41 6.70 9.13 -6.97
C VAL A 41 8.08 9.07 -7.63
N GLY A 42 8.29 8.10 -8.51
CA GLY A 42 9.57 7.82 -9.16
C GLY A 42 10.49 6.85 -8.40
N ASP A 43 10.22 6.53 -7.13
CA ASP A 43 10.91 5.41 -6.47
C ASP A 43 10.53 4.07 -7.11
N LEU A 44 11.39 3.07 -6.96
CA LEU A 44 11.19 1.72 -7.47
C LEU A 44 10.77 0.77 -6.33
N VAL A 45 9.71 -0.02 -6.53
CA VAL A 45 9.23 -1.03 -5.58
C VAL A 45 9.26 -2.43 -6.19
N SER A 46 9.75 -3.41 -5.44
CA SER A 46 9.68 -4.84 -5.75
C SER A 46 9.02 -5.53 -4.54
N PHE A 47 8.19 -6.54 -4.78
CA PHE A 47 7.49 -7.28 -3.74
C PHE A 47 8.06 -8.68 -3.61
N HIS A 48 8.05 -9.23 -2.39
CA HIS A 48 8.47 -10.60 -2.13
C HIS A 48 7.62 -11.26 -1.04
N GLY A 49 7.56 -12.59 -1.09
CA GLY A 49 7.02 -13.45 -0.05
C GLY A 49 8.11 -14.24 0.67
N TRP A 50 7.70 -15.22 1.46
CA TRP A 50 8.57 -16.22 2.08
C TRP A 50 7.99 -17.62 1.89
N GLU A 51 8.85 -18.62 1.81
CA GLU A 51 8.46 -20.01 1.98
C GLU A 51 8.13 -20.26 3.46
N GLY A 52 6.90 -20.70 3.75
CA GLY A 52 6.48 -20.97 5.14
C GLY A 52 6.45 -19.71 6.02
N ARG A 53 7.38 -19.60 6.99
CA ARG A 53 7.35 -18.52 7.99
C ARG A 53 7.96 -17.22 7.46
N PRO A 54 7.30 -16.06 7.66
CA PRO A 54 7.86 -14.76 7.32
C PRO A 54 9.19 -14.45 8.04
N TYR A 55 10.00 -13.58 7.42
CA TYR A 55 11.23 -12.97 7.98
C TYR A 55 12.41 -13.89 8.31
N ARG A 56 12.38 -15.20 8.02
CA ARG A 56 13.51 -16.13 8.27
C ARG A 56 13.68 -17.24 7.24
N SER A 57 12.93 -17.20 6.14
CA SER A 57 12.90 -18.26 5.13
C SER A 57 13.32 -17.75 3.75
N LYS A 58 13.52 -18.66 2.79
CA LYS A 58 13.78 -18.29 1.40
C LYS A 58 12.61 -17.49 0.82
N TRP A 59 12.88 -16.62 -0.15
CA TRP A 59 11.82 -15.93 -0.88
C TRP A 59 11.04 -16.92 -1.73
N SER A 60 9.73 -16.98 -1.53
CA SER A 60 8.83 -17.81 -2.36
C SER A 60 8.56 -17.18 -3.73
N PHE A 61 8.60 -15.86 -3.81
CA PHE A 61 8.56 -15.12 -5.06
C PHE A 61 9.25 -13.76 -4.90
N ARG A 62 9.59 -13.15 -6.03
CA ARG A 62 9.99 -11.74 -6.10
C ARG A 62 9.55 -11.13 -7.42
N THR A 63 8.87 -9.99 -7.35
CA THR A 63 8.50 -9.25 -8.56
C THR A 63 9.69 -8.45 -9.12
N PRO A 64 9.66 -8.06 -10.41
CA PRO A 64 10.48 -6.97 -10.91
C PRO A 64 10.30 -5.68 -10.10
N TYR A 65 11.18 -4.71 -10.34
CA TYR A 65 11.00 -3.37 -9.81
C TYR A 65 10.00 -2.60 -10.68
N PHE A 66 8.97 -2.03 -10.04
CA PHE A 66 8.00 -1.14 -10.66
C PHE A 66 8.22 0.29 -10.19
N THR A 67 8.06 1.25 -11.09
CA THR A 67 8.11 2.68 -10.76
C THR A 67 6.82 3.10 -10.08
N LEU A 68 6.93 3.70 -8.89
CA LEU A 68 5.79 4.31 -8.21
C LEU A 68 5.27 5.50 -9.01
N THR A 69 4.03 5.40 -9.45
CA THR A 69 3.29 6.46 -10.14
C THR A 69 2.46 7.28 -9.16
N MET A 70 2.16 6.72 -7.97
CA MET A 70 1.46 7.42 -6.89
C MET A 70 2.04 7.03 -5.53
N ALA A 71 2.15 8.03 -4.65
CA ALA A 71 2.42 7.85 -3.22
C ALA A 71 1.59 8.88 -2.42
N ARG A 72 0.27 8.65 -2.31
CA ARG A 72 -0.67 9.57 -1.65
C ARG A 72 -0.58 9.38 -0.14
N ALA A 73 -0.25 10.44 0.60
CA ALA A 73 -0.29 10.40 2.05
C ALA A 73 -1.73 10.24 2.53
N ILE A 74 -1.89 9.41 3.56
CA ILE A 74 -3.13 9.20 4.29
C ILE A 74 -2.81 9.08 5.79
N ARG A 75 -3.84 9.12 6.62
CA ARG A 75 -3.78 8.76 8.03
C ARG A 75 -4.87 7.74 8.29
N ILE A 76 -4.47 6.57 8.80
CA ILE A 76 -5.41 5.51 9.18
C ILE A 76 -5.82 5.80 10.62
N VAL A 77 -7.12 5.95 10.86
CA VAL A 77 -7.70 6.19 12.19
C VAL A 77 -8.66 5.04 12.52
N PRO A 78 -9.07 4.85 13.79
CA PRO A 78 -9.98 3.75 14.14
C PRO A 78 -11.28 3.73 13.33
N GLY A 79 -11.82 4.91 12.98
CA GLY A 79 -13.08 5.04 12.24
C GLY A 79 -12.96 4.96 10.71
N GLY A 80 -11.76 5.03 10.13
CA GLY A 80 -11.61 5.11 8.68
C GLY A 80 -10.25 5.64 8.22
N ILE A 81 -10.25 6.31 7.07
CA ILE A 81 -9.06 6.92 6.49
C ILE A 81 -9.28 8.42 6.33
N VAL A 82 -8.34 9.18 6.86
CA VAL A 82 -8.24 10.62 6.65
C VAL A 82 -7.22 10.87 5.54
N VAL A 83 -7.61 11.62 4.52
CA VAL A 83 -6.67 12.14 3.54
C VAL A 83 -6.29 13.56 3.96
N PRO A 84 -5.00 13.82 4.28
CA PRO A 84 -4.53 15.15 4.59
C PRO A 84 -4.91 16.14 3.48
N PRO A 85 -5.24 17.39 3.85
CA PRO A 85 -5.77 18.36 2.91
C PRO A 85 -4.81 18.63 1.74
N ARG A 86 -5.36 18.59 0.53
CA ARG A 86 -4.96 19.58 -0.50
C ARG A 86 -5.53 20.93 -0.06
N PRO A 87 -4.99 22.09 -0.47
CA PRO A 87 -5.12 23.38 0.22
C PRO A 87 -6.50 23.89 0.67
N LEU A 88 -7.61 23.17 0.41
CA LEU A 88 -8.97 23.57 0.79
C LEU A 88 -9.80 22.56 1.60
N HIS A 89 -9.53 21.24 1.66
CA HIS A 89 -10.39 20.30 2.43
C HIS A 89 -9.64 19.05 2.92
N GLU A 90 -9.81 18.68 4.19
CA GLU A 90 -9.49 17.34 4.72
C GLU A 90 -10.65 16.40 4.35
N GLU A 91 -10.35 15.28 3.70
CA GLU A 91 -11.36 14.29 3.32
C GLU A 91 -11.32 13.14 4.34
N TYR A 92 -12.45 12.88 5.00
CA TYR A 92 -12.63 11.71 5.86
C TYR A 92 -13.52 10.70 5.13
N TYR A 93 -13.06 9.44 5.10
CA TYR A 93 -13.81 8.31 4.56
C TYR A 93 -13.96 7.27 5.67
N ALA A 94 -15.20 6.98 6.07
CA ALA A 94 -15.48 5.87 6.96
C ALA A 94 -15.16 4.54 6.28
N TRP A 95 -14.93 3.48 7.06
CA TRP A 95 -14.62 2.16 6.50
C TRP A 95 -15.62 1.71 5.43
N ARG A 96 -16.92 1.80 5.69
CA ARG A 96 -17.99 1.46 4.74
C ARG A 96 -17.96 2.18 3.38
N GLU A 97 -17.14 3.22 3.23
CA GLU A 97 -17.01 4.02 2.00
C GLU A 97 -15.77 3.64 1.18
N LEU A 98 -15.02 2.61 1.63
CA LEU A 98 -13.69 2.26 1.10
C LEU A 98 -13.66 0.97 0.29
N ASP A 99 -14.81 0.45 -0.17
CA ASP A 99 -14.90 -0.76 -1.00
C ASP A 99 -14.03 -0.67 -2.26
N ASP A 100 -14.10 0.47 -2.96
CA ASP A 100 -13.25 0.73 -4.13
C ASP A 100 -11.76 0.74 -3.80
N LEU A 101 -11.39 1.22 -2.61
CA LEU A 101 -10.01 1.22 -2.16
C LEU A 101 -9.55 -0.20 -1.82
N ALA A 102 -10.41 -0.97 -1.16
CA ALA A 102 -10.19 -2.37 -0.78
C ALA A 102 -10.03 -3.27 -2.02
N ALA A 103 -10.92 -3.13 -3.00
CA ALA A 103 -10.88 -3.85 -4.28
C ALA A 103 -9.56 -3.61 -5.02
N ARG A 104 -9.14 -2.33 -5.14
CA ARG A 104 -7.86 -1.97 -5.77
C ARG A 104 -6.66 -2.52 -5.02
N ASP A 105 -6.79 -2.72 -3.71
CA ASP A 105 -5.74 -3.26 -2.86
C ASP A 105 -5.73 -4.80 -2.82
N GLY A 106 -6.68 -5.46 -3.49
CA GLY A 106 -6.80 -6.93 -3.51
C GLY A 106 -7.27 -7.52 -2.19
N ILE A 107 -8.08 -6.78 -1.43
CA ILE A 107 -8.70 -7.26 -0.18
C ILE A 107 -9.87 -8.18 -0.52
N GLU A 108 -9.99 -9.27 0.24
CA GLU A 108 -11.07 -10.26 0.12
C GLU A 108 -11.81 -10.42 1.47
N PRO A 109 -13.13 -10.18 1.54
CA PRO A 109 -13.97 -9.59 0.47
C PRO A 109 -13.59 -8.14 0.17
N PRO A 110 -13.87 -7.59 -1.02
CA PRO A 110 -13.48 -6.25 -1.44
C PRO A 110 -14.33 -5.16 -0.77
N THR A 111 -14.34 -5.16 0.56
CA THR A 111 -15.11 -4.27 1.43
C THR A 111 -14.18 -3.44 2.27
N GLY A 112 -14.63 -2.24 2.63
CA GLY A 112 -13.89 -1.38 3.53
C GLY A 112 -13.78 -1.93 4.96
N GLU A 113 -14.72 -2.75 5.43
CA GLU A 113 -14.62 -3.47 6.70
C GLU A 113 -13.53 -4.54 6.68
N ALA A 114 -13.40 -5.30 5.59
CA ALA A 114 -12.29 -6.25 5.45
C ALA A 114 -10.95 -5.51 5.37
N LEU A 115 -10.91 -4.36 4.68
CA LEU A 115 -9.72 -3.51 4.64
C LEU A 115 -9.34 -3.00 6.04
N ARG A 116 -10.32 -2.57 6.84
CA ARG A 116 -10.12 -2.22 8.26
C ARG A 116 -9.47 -3.37 9.00
N ASP A 117 -10.04 -4.56 8.92
CA ASP A 117 -9.59 -5.71 9.71
C ASP A 117 -8.15 -6.10 9.36
N VAL A 118 -7.78 -6.03 8.08
CA VAL A 118 -6.39 -6.23 7.64
C VAL A 118 -5.47 -5.14 8.18
N LEU A 119 -5.81 -3.86 8.03
CA LEU A 119 -4.94 -2.75 8.44
C LEU A 119 -4.78 -2.66 9.96
N LEU A 120 -5.86 -2.84 10.71
CA LEU A 120 -5.86 -2.81 12.18
C LEU A 120 -5.28 -4.09 12.79
N GLY A 121 -5.38 -5.23 12.11
CA GLY A 121 -4.73 -6.47 12.52
C GLY A 121 -3.20 -6.45 12.39
N MET A 122 -2.68 -5.67 11.43
CA MET A 122 -1.24 -5.55 11.19
C MET A 122 -0.55 -4.49 12.06
N HIS A 123 -1.29 -3.49 12.53
CA HIS A 123 -0.73 -2.33 13.20
C HIS A 123 -1.60 -1.86 14.37
N LYS A 124 -0.97 -1.54 15.50
CA LYS A 124 -1.66 -0.83 16.59
C LYS A 124 -1.95 0.60 16.13
N VAL A 125 -3.23 0.91 15.89
CA VAL A 125 -3.68 2.25 15.49
C VAL A 125 -4.18 3.01 16.73
N PRO A 126 -3.49 4.09 17.15
CA PRO A 126 -3.95 4.93 18.25
C PRO A 126 -5.10 5.85 17.80
N ALA A 127 -5.71 6.56 18.75
CA ALA A 127 -6.87 7.41 18.47
C ALA A 127 -6.57 8.55 17.49
N ASP A 128 -5.36 9.11 17.56
CA ASP A 128 -4.82 10.12 16.64
C ASP A 128 -4.38 9.53 15.28
N GLY A 129 -4.44 8.21 15.13
CA GLY A 129 -4.16 7.50 13.90
C GLY A 129 -2.67 7.27 13.61
N ILE A 130 -2.40 6.55 12.53
CA ILE A 130 -1.05 6.31 12.03
C ILE A 130 -0.88 6.87 10.62
N GLU A 131 0.28 7.45 10.35
CA GLU A 131 0.60 7.88 8.99
C GLU A 131 0.81 6.69 8.07
N ALA A 132 0.25 6.75 6.87
CA ALA A 132 0.45 5.76 5.83
C ALA A 132 0.46 6.41 4.44
N GLN A 133 0.75 5.61 3.43
CA GLN A 133 0.69 6.01 2.04
C GLN A 133 -0.04 4.95 1.21
N ILE A 134 -0.93 5.42 0.33
CA ILE A 134 -1.45 4.61 -0.78
C ILE A 134 -0.41 4.70 -1.91
N LEU A 135 0.16 3.56 -2.24
CA LEU A 135 1.13 3.40 -3.31
C LEU A 135 0.45 2.83 -4.53
N ARG A 136 0.75 3.37 -5.72
CA ARG A 136 0.39 2.75 -7.01
C ARG A 136 1.59 2.70 -7.93
N TRP A 137 1.61 1.68 -8.77
CA TRP A 137 2.57 1.50 -9.84
C TRP A 137 1.82 1.07 -11.11
N ARG A 138 2.56 0.88 -12.21
CA ARG A 138 2.03 0.21 -13.39
C ARG A 138 2.82 -1.07 -13.62
N TRP A 139 2.09 -2.14 -13.89
CA TRP A 139 2.68 -3.34 -14.46
C TRP A 139 2.97 -3.05 -15.94
N TRP A 140 4.20 -3.28 -16.37
CA TRP A 140 4.56 -3.15 -17.78
C TRP A 140 4.35 -4.51 -18.43
N THR A 141 3.31 -4.64 -19.25
CA THR A 141 3.22 -5.74 -20.21
C THR A 141 4.37 -5.55 -21.19
N VAL A 142 5.24 -6.54 -21.30
CA VAL A 142 6.26 -6.60 -22.36
C VAL A 142 5.56 -6.74 -23.70
#